data_AF-A0A9E4ELS5-F1
#
_entry.id   AF-A0A9E4ELS5-F1
#
_cell.length_a   1.000
_cell.length_b   1.000
_cell.length_c   1.000
_cell.angle_alpha   90.00
_cell.angle_beta   90.00
_cell.angle_gamma   90.00
#
_symmetry.space_group_name_H-M   'P 1'
#
loop_
_entity.id
_entity.type
_entity.pdbx_description
1 polymer ?
#
loop_
_entity_poly.entity_id
_entity_poly.type
_entity_poly.pdbx_seq_one_letter_code
_entity_poly.pdbx_strand_id
1 'polypeptide(L)'
;MTAFKRADSIRLEVSYALPKARFGSLDQKQFTIDDGLFILDNNDQMIYRSVKPDVLLFSPIRKYKSPIDSLKNAYFLTFKDVAVNPGTYQIRGEVRDKVSGSIGEFRNQKRIGYSDTTLQVSDLLLASQIRSQTAFSESREDLDVIPNPLRTYGHASPVYVYFEVYNLSQDEF
;
A
#
# COMPACT_ATOMS: atom_id res chain seq x y z
N MET A 1 -4.78 -2.04 -0.28
CA MET A 1 -5.21 -1.77 1.10
C MET A 1 -5.22 -3.07 1.86
N THR A 2 -4.51 -3.09 2.97
CA THR A 2 -4.36 -4.26 3.85
C THR A 2 -4.33 -3.75 5.29
N ALA A 3 -5.06 -4.41 6.18
CA ALA A 3 -5.14 -4.06 7.60
C ALA A 3 -4.46 -5.14 8.45
N PHE A 4 -3.78 -4.72 9.51
CA PHE A 4 -3.10 -5.57 10.48
C PHE A 4 -3.42 -5.10 11.90
N LYS A 5 -3.66 -6.03 12.81
CA LYS A 5 -3.88 -5.74 14.22
C LYS A 5 -2.57 -5.24 14.86
N ARG A 6 -2.66 -4.24 15.72
CA ARG A 6 -1.63 -3.85 16.70
C ARG A 6 -2.24 -3.91 18.10
N ALA A 7 -1.42 -3.69 19.13
CA ALA A 7 -1.87 -3.73 20.53
C ALA A 7 -3.11 -2.86 20.80
N ASP A 8 -3.06 -1.57 20.43
CA ASP A 8 -4.14 -0.61 20.72
C ASP A 8 -4.80 0.00 19.47
N SER A 9 -4.45 -0.50 18.29
CA SER A 9 -4.93 0.07 17.02
C SER A 9 -4.87 -0.95 15.90
N ILE A 10 -5.31 -0.55 14.71
CA ILE A 10 -5.15 -1.30 13.48
C ILE A 10 -4.25 -0.48 12.56
N ARG A 11 -3.19 -1.12 12.07
CA ARG A 11 -2.35 -0.58 11.00
C ARG A 11 -3.06 -0.80 9.68
N LEU A 12 -3.35 0.28 8.96
CA LEU A 12 -3.86 0.27 7.61
C LEU A 12 -2.74 0.62 6.63
N GLU A 13 -2.33 -0.34 5.81
CA GLU A 13 -1.36 -0.12 4.72
C GLU A 13 -2.10 0.11 3.40
N VAL A 14 -1.94 1.31 2.85
CA VAL A 14 -2.55 1.76 1.59
C VAL A 14 -1.45 1.88 0.54
N SER A 15 -1.45 0.95 -0.41
CA SER A 15 -0.57 0.96 -1.58
C SER A 15 -1.37 1.17 -2.86
N TYR A 16 -0.82 1.95 -3.78
CA TYR A 16 -1.42 2.23 -5.07
C TYR A 16 -0.35 2.56 -6.12
N ALA A 17 -0.75 2.49 -7.39
CA ALA A 17 0.14 2.64 -8.53
C ALA A 17 -0.29 3.81 -9.41
N LEU A 18 0.66 4.67 -9.77
CA LEU A 18 0.44 5.89 -10.52
C LEU A 18 1.04 5.77 -11.92
N PRO A 19 0.25 5.75 -13.00
CA PRO A 19 0.76 5.55 -14.35
C PRO A 19 1.61 6.73 -14.80
N LYS A 20 2.90 6.50 -15.05
CA LYS A 20 3.88 7.53 -15.44
C LYS A 20 3.45 8.33 -16.68
N ALA A 21 2.81 7.64 -17.64
CA ALA A 21 2.32 8.24 -18.87
C ALA A 21 1.20 9.29 -18.69
N ARG A 22 0.63 9.42 -17.48
CA ARG A 22 -0.41 10.40 -17.17
C ARG A 22 0.12 11.68 -16.55
N PHE A 23 1.42 11.77 -16.26
CA PHE A 23 2.00 12.94 -15.64
C PHE A 23 2.68 13.84 -16.69
N GLY A 24 2.46 15.15 -16.56
CA GLY A 24 3.28 16.16 -17.21
C GLY A 24 4.64 16.26 -16.53
N SER A 25 5.70 16.53 -17.31
CA SER A 25 7.04 16.76 -16.75
C SER A 25 7.70 17.93 -17.46
N LEU A 26 8.43 18.73 -16.68
CA LEU A 26 9.21 19.86 -17.20
C LEU A 26 10.54 19.39 -17.81
N ASP A 27 11.12 18.29 -17.31
CA ASP A 27 12.45 17.80 -17.71
C ASP A 27 12.50 16.28 -18.01
N GLN A 28 11.32 15.63 -18.11
CA GLN A 28 11.11 14.18 -18.25
C GLN A 28 11.74 13.31 -17.14
N LYS A 29 12.27 13.93 -16.08
CA LYS A 29 13.00 13.26 -15.00
C LYS A 29 12.34 13.44 -13.64
N GLN A 30 11.63 14.54 -13.46
CA GLN A 30 10.97 14.88 -12.21
C GLN A 30 9.48 15.13 -12.46
N PHE A 31 8.67 14.62 -11.53
CA PHE A 31 7.23 14.81 -11.51
C PHE A 31 6.84 15.31 -10.12
N THR A 32 6.38 16.55 -10.04
CA THR A 32 5.96 17.15 -8.78
C THR A 32 4.47 16.92 -8.58
N ILE A 33 4.08 16.35 -7.45
CA ILE A 33 2.69 16.00 -7.15
C ILE A 33 2.26 16.54 -5.78
N ASP A 34 0.95 16.71 -5.58
CA ASP A 34 0.37 16.61 -4.23
C ASP A 34 -0.19 15.19 -4.05
N ASP A 35 0.25 14.50 -3.01
CA ASP A 35 -0.24 13.18 -2.62
C ASP A 35 -1.12 13.28 -1.37
N GLY A 36 -2.44 13.13 -1.58
CA GLY A 36 -3.50 13.13 -0.60
C GLY A 36 -3.94 11.73 -0.16
N LEU A 37 -4.05 11.51 1.15
CA LEU A 37 -4.77 10.39 1.76
C LEU A 37 -5.74 10.93 2.82
N PHE A 38 -7.00 10.50 2.71
CA PHE A 38 -8.08 10.90 3.60
C PHE A 38 -8.79 9.65 4.11
N ILE A 39 -9.07 9.62 5.41
CA ILE A 39 -9.88 8.56 6.02
C ILE A 39 -11.04 9.22 6.75
N LEU A 40 -12.24 8.81 6.41
CA LEU A 40 -13.47 9.24 7.04
C LEU A 40 -14.09 8.03 7.77
N ASP A 41 -14.70 8.26 8.92
CA ASP A 41 -15.47 7.24 9.63
C ASP A 41 -16.85 6.99 8.98
N ASN A 42 -17.69 6.22 9.65
CA ASN A 42 -19.03 5.88 9.17
C ASN A 42 -20.03 7.05 9.20
N ASN A 43 -19.70 8.16 9.87
CA ASN A 43 -20.49 9.37 9.94
C ASN A 43 -19.95 10.46 8.98
N ASP A 44 -19.09 10.07 8.03
CA ASP A 44 -18.37 10.97 7.13
C ASP A 44 -17.48 12.00 7.87
N GLN A 45 -17.13 11.76 9.14
CA GLN A 45 -16.19 12.60 9.86
C GLN A 45 -14.77 12.24 9.43
N MET A 46 -14.00 13.25 9.01
CA MET A 46 -12.60 13.06 8.63
C MET A 46 -11.74 12.81 9.89
N ILE A 47 -11.24 11.59 10.05
CA ILE A 47 -10.38 11.20 11.17
C ILE A 47 -8.89 11.26 10.83
N TYR A 48 -8.57 11.25 9.53
CA TYR A 48 -7.20 11.38 9.05
C TYR A 48 -7.16 12.19 7.76
N ARG A 49 -6.19 13.10 7.69
CA ARG A 49 -5.88 13.92 6.51
C ARG A 49 -4.38 14.06 6.37
N SER A 50 -3.86 13.67 5.21
CA SER A 50 -2.46 13.90 4.85
C SER A 50 -2.40 14.33 3.40
N VAL A 51 -1.98 15.57 3.15
CA VAL A 51 -1.69 16.08 1.81
C VAL A 51 -0.26 16.56 1.84
N LYS A 52 0.62 15.89 1.12
CA LYS A 52 2.04 16.22 1.10
C LYS A 52 2.48 16.50 -0.33
N PRO A 53 3.22 17.59 -0.59
CA PRO A 53 3.94 17.71 -1.84
C PRO A 53 5.00 16.60 -1.90
N ASP A 54 5.17 15.99 -3.07
CA ASP A 54 6.17 14.95 -3.31
C ASP A 54 6.80 15.12 -4.70
N VAL A 55 8.02 14.61 -4.85
CA VAL A 55 8.77 14.62 -6.11
C VAL A 55 9.09 13.18 -6.49
N LEU A 56 8.40 12.69 -7.51
CA LEU A 56 8.65 11.37 -8.06
C LEU A 56 9.79 11.47 -9.08
N LEU A 57 10.90 10.79 -8.76
CA LEU A 57 12.07 10.74 -9.62
C LEU A 57 11.97 9.59 -10.63
N PHE A 58 12.21 9.91 -11.90
CA PHE A 58 12.36 8.92 -12.95
C PHE A 58 13.81 8.46 -13.05
N SER A 59 14.05 7.17 -12.82
CA SER A 59 15.35 6.56 -13.12
C SER A 59 15.34 6.04 -14.58
N PRO A 60 16.32 6.43 -15.42
CA PRO A 60 16.36 6.00 -16.81
C PRO A 60 16.53 4.48 -16.91
N ILE A 61 15.81 3.93 -17.88
CA ILE A 61 15.55 2.50 -18.06
C ILE A 61 16.84 1.73 -18.34
N ARG A 62 17.11 0.67 -17.56
CA ARG A 62 17.97 -0.47 -18.00
C ARG A 62 17.10 -1.42 -18.83
N LYS A 63 17.63 -2.00 -19.92
CA LYS A 63 16.92 -2.97 -20.79
C LYS A 63 16.12 -3.98 -19.94
N TYR A 64 14.80 -4.01 -20.13
CA TYR A 64 13.91 -4.90 -19.38
C TYR A 64 14.03 -6.34 -19.86
N LYS A 65 13.98 -7.29 -18.92
CA LYS A 65 14.05 -8.72 -19.22
C LYS A 65 12.67 -9.34 -19.51
N SER A 66 11.57 -8.66 -19.14
CA SER A 66 10.20 -9.17 -19.30
C SER A 66 9.16 -8.04 -19.51
N PRO A 67 8.05 -8.30 -20.23
CA PRO A 67 6.91 -7.37 -20.36
C PRO A 67 6.32 -6.91 -19.02
N ILE A 68 6.39 -7.75 -17.98
CA ILE A 68 5.86 -7.41 -16.66
C ILE A 68 6.80 -6.49 -15.89
N ASP A 69 8.11 -6.61 -16.11
CA ASP A 69 9.06 -5.60 -15.63
C ASP A 69 8.76 -4.26 -16.31
N SER A 70 8.45 -4.28 -17.61
CA SER A 70 8.02 -3.07 -18.33
C SER A 70 6.73 -2.48 -17.75
N LEU A 71 5.73 -3.31 -17.42
CA LEU A 71 4.49 -2.84 -16.80
C LEU A 71 4.74 -2.24 -15.40
N LYS A 72 5.48 -2.92 -14.51
CA LYS A 72 5.79 -2.37 -13.18
C LYS A 72 6.57 -1.05 -13.28
N ASN A 73 7.45 -0.93 -14.28
CA ASN A 73 8.18 0.31 -14.54
C ASN A 73 7.34 1.43 -15.15
N ALA A 74 6.19 1.13 -15.74
CA ALA A 74 5.25 2.14 -16.25
C ALA A 74 4.49 2.87 -15.13
N TYR A 75 4.64 2.45 -13.87
CA TYR A 75 3.99 3.08 -12.72
C TYR A 75 5.01 3.55 -11.69
N PHE A 76 4.67 4.62 -10.97
CA PHE A 76 5.23 4.89 -9.66
C PHE A 76 4.43 4.11 -8.62
N LEU A 77 5.11 3.40 -7.72
CA LEU A 77 4.47 2.70 -6.61
C LEU A 77 4.62 3.57 -5.37
N THR A 78 3.52 3.81 -4.67
CA THR A 78 3.52 4.55 -3.41
C THR A 78 2.76 3.76 -2.35
N PHE A 79 3.13 4.01 -1.11
CA PHE A 79 2.65 3.31 0.06
C PHE A 79 2.54 4.31 1.21
N LYS A 80 1.46 4.18 1.98
CA LYS A 80 1.22 4.92 3.22
C LYS A 80 0.69 3.96 4.26
N ASP A 81 1.16 4.09 5.50
CA ASP A 81 0.59 3.42 6.66
C ASP A 81 -0.11 4.42 7.57
N VAL A 82 -1.25 4.03 8.12
CA VAL A 82 -2.04 4.84 9.05
C VAL A 82 -2.55 3.95 10.17
N ALA A 83 -2.47 4.42 11.41
CA ALA A 83 -3.12 3.77 12.54
C ALA A 83 -4.58 4.26 12.67
N VAL A 84 -5.52 3.33 12.77
CA VAL A 84 -6.95 3.60 12.97
C VAL A 84 -7.51 2.70 14.07
N ASN A 85 -8.61 3.10 14.69
CA ASN A 85 -9.35 2.21 15.59
C ASN A 85 -10.15 1.16 14.78
N PRO A 86 -10.72 0.13 15.43
CA PRO A 86 -11.71 -0.72 14.79
C PRO A 86 -12.95 0.08 14.38
N GLY A 87 -13.44 -0.13 13.17
CA GLY A 87 -14.55 0.65 12.63
C GLY A 87 -14.84 0.40 11.15
N THR A 88 -15.75 1.18 10.60
CA THR A 88 -16.01 1.24 9.15
C THR A 88 -15.52 2.58 8.63
N TYR A 89 -14.73 2.55 7.57
CA TYR A 89 -14.05 3.72 7.03
C TYR A 89 -14.28 3.88 5.54
N GLN A 90 -14.38 5.13 5.10
CA GLN A 90 -14.14 5.51 3.71
C GLN A 90 -12.70 5.99 3.56
N ILE A 91 -11.93 5.30 2.72
CA ILE A 91 -10.55 5.63 2.40
C ILE A 91 -10.54 6.29 1.02
N ARG A 92 -9.94 7.48 0.93
CA ARG A 92 -9.80 8.21 -0.34
C ARG A 92 -8.34 8.59 -0.56
N GLY A 93 -7.83 8.32 -1.76
CA GLY A 93 -6.56 8.88 -2.20
C GLY A 93 -6.78 9.87 -3.33
N GLU A 94 -6.00 10.93 -3.33
CA GLU A 94 -5.97 11.95 -4.39
C GLU A 94 -4.51 12.17 -4.78
N VAL A 95 -4.22 12.19 -6.07
CA VAL A 95 -2.92 12.60 -6.58
C VAL A 95 -3.13 13.69 -7.61
N ARG A 96 -2.53 14.86 -7.36
CA ARG A 96 -2.54 15.99 -8.28
C ARG A 96 -1.17 16.17 -8.88
N ASP A 97 -1.08 16.09 -10.21
CA ASP A 97 0.09 16.51 -10.94
C ASP A 97 0.16 18.04 -10.98
N LYS A 98 1.22 18.62 -10.41
CA LYS A 98 1.41 20.08 -10.38
C LYS A 98 1.73 20.68 -11.75
N VAL A 99 2.21 19.89 -12.69
CA VAL A 99 2.61 20.37 -14.02
C VAL A 99 1.42 20.40 -14.96
N SER A 100 0.73 19.27 -15.14
CA SER A 100 -0.45 19.22 -16.02
C SER A 100 -1.74 19.70 -15.36
N GLY A 101 -1.79 19.76 -14.02
CA GLY A 101 -3.01 20.02 -13.26
C GLY A 101 -3.95 18.81 -13.17
N SER A 102 -3.58 17.67 -13.77
CA SER A 102 -4.41 16.45 -13.73
C SER A 102 -4.57 15.93 -12.31
N ILE A 103 -5.77 15.46 -11.99
CA ILE A 103 -6.10 14.87 -10.69
C ILE A 103 -6.57 13.44 -10.91
N GLY A 104 -5.95 12.49 -10.21
CA GLY A 104 -6.40 11.12 -10.09
C GLY A 104 -6.92 10.85 -8.68
N GLU A 105 -7.99 10.09 -8.56
CA GLU A 105 -8.56 9.71 -7.27
C GLU A 105 -8.87 8.23 -7.19
N PHE A 106 -8.90 7.71 -5.96
CA PHE A 106 -9.54 6.44 -5.67
C PHE A 106 -10.35 6.54 -4.38
N ARG A 107 -11.43 5.76 -4.30
CA ARG A 107 -12.24 5.61 -3.11
C ARG A 107 -12.46 4.13 -2.80
N ASN A 108 -12.40 3.79 -1.52
CA ASN A 108 -12.72 2.46 -1.04
C ASN A 108 -13.47 2.59 0.29
N GLN A 109 -14.34 1.63 0.60
CA GLN A 109 -14.99 1.53 1.90
C GLN A 109 -14.64 0.19 2.53
N LYS A 110 -14.25 0.20 3.79
CA LYS A 110 -13.83 -1.02 4.49
C LYS A 110 -14.26 -1.03 5.94
N ARG A 111 -14.83 -2.16 6.38
CA ARG A 111 -15.00 -2.49 7.79
C ARG A 111 -13.76 -3.24 8.26
N ILE A 112 -13.18 -2.80 9.37
CA ILE A 112 -11.91 -3.31 9.89
C ILE A 112 -12.06 -3.50 11.40
N GLY A 113 -11.72 -4.68 11.89
CA GLY A 113 -11.80 -5.02 13.30
C GLY A 113 -11.33 -6.46 13.52
N TYR A 114 -10.73 -6.70 14.69
CA TYR A 114 -10.22 -8.00 15.08
C TYR A 114 -10.73 -8.34 16.47
N SER A 115 -11.09 -9.60 16.68
CA SER A 115 -11.41 -10.13 18.01
C SER A 115 -10.11 -10.37 18.81
N ASP A 116 -10.22 -10.32 20.14
CA ASP A 116 -9.15 -10.72 21.07
C ASP A 116 -9.29 -12.18 21.53
N THR A 117 -10.43 -12.82 21.26
CA THR A 117 -10.76 -14.13 21.83
C THR A 117 -10.88 -15.26 20.82
N THR A 118 -11.02 -14.93 19.53
CA THR A 118 -11.19 -15.93 18.46
C THR A 118 -10.00 -15.91 17.53
N LEU A 119 -9.65 -17.05 16.94
CA LEU A 119 -8.64 -17.11 15.87
C LEU A 119 -9.03 -16.12 14.75
N GLN A 120 -8.08 -15.27 14.34
CA GLN A 120 -8.28 -14.29 13.27
C GLN A 120 -7.07 -14.28 12.33
N VAL A 121 -7.28 -13.78 11.12
CA VAL A 121 -6.23 -13.57 10.13
C VAL A 121 -6.34 -12.13 9.63
N SER A 122 -5.20 -11.49 9.40
CA SER A 122 -5.15 -10.18 8.75
C SER A 122 -5.68 -10.24 7.32
N ASP A 123 -5.80 -9.09 6.67
CA ASP A 123 -5.88 -9.09 5.22
C ASP A 123 -4.62 -9.69 4.59
N LEU A 124 -4.76 -10.19 3.35
CA LEU A 124 -3.62 -10.59 2.54
C LEU A 124 -2.91 -9.36 1.95
N LEU A 125 -1.61 -9.24 2.20
CA LEU A 125 -0.72 -8.31 1.50
C LEU A 125 -0.08 -9.04 0.32
N LEU A 126 -0.48 -8.66 -0.87
CA LEU A 126 0.16 -9.09 -2.11
C LEU A 126 1.39 -8.24 -2.37
N ALA A 127 2.56 -8.88 -2.40
CA ALA A 127 3.85 -8.21 -2.53
C ALA A 127 4.56 -8.55 -3.83
N SER A 128 5.39 -7.61 -4.30
CA SER A 128 6.38 -7.86 -5.35
C SER A 128 7.66 -8.46 -4.77
N GLN A 129 7.94 -8.19 -3.50
CA GLN A 129 9.13 -8.65 -2.80
C GLN A 129 8.90 -8.58 -1.30
N ILE A 130 9.42 -9.57 -0.57
CA ILE A 130 9.51 -9.59 0.89
C ILE A 130 10.95 -9.94 1.23
N ARG A 131 11.61 -9.13 2.05
CA ARG A 131 12.96 -9.39 2.58
C ARG A 131 12.95 -9.32 4.10
N SER A 132 13.51 -10.34 4.73
CA SER A 132 13.86 -10.25 6.14
C SER A 132 14.99 -9.25 6.34
N GLN A 133 14.80 -8.34 7.29
CA GLN A 133 15.84 -7.39 7.71
C GLN A 133 16.73 -7.99 8.81
N THR A 134 16.27 -9.05 9.45
CA THR A 134 16.93 -9.76 10.56
C THR A 134 17.04 -11.25 10.24
N ALA A 135 17.89 -11.98 10.96
CA ALA A 135 18.03 -13.43 10.79
C ALA A 135 16.76 -14.20 11.24
N PHE A 136 16.03 -13.65 12.21
CA PHE A 136 14.78 -14.18 12.73
C PHE A 136 13.76 -13.03 12.72
N SER A 137 12.95 -12.97 11.67
CA SER A 137 11.87 -11.97 11.57
C SER A 137 10.64 -12.52 12.30
N GLU A 138 10.20 -11.82 13.34
CA GLU A 138 9.05 -12.24 14.15
C GLU A 138 7.82 -11.38 13.90
N SER A 139 8.03 -10.15 13.41
CA SER A 139 7.00 -9.14 13.23
C SER A 139 6.97 -8.56 11.81
N ARG A 140 5.90 -7.82 11.48
CA ARG A 140 5.77 -7.08 10.22
C ARG A 140 6.89 -6.07 10.02
N GLU A 141 7.38 -5.51 11.12
CA GLU A 141 8.41 -4.48 11.22
C GLU A 141 9.79 -5.03 10.86
N ASP A 142 10.03 -6.33 11.06
CA ASP A 142 11.27 -7.02 10.69
C ASP A 142 11.36 -7.32 9.19
N LEU A 143 10.32 -6.98 8.43
CA LEU A 143 10.20 -7.28 7.00
C LEU A 143 10.20 -6.00 6.16
N ASP A 144 11.10 -5.94 5.19
CA ASP A 144 11.01 -5.01 4.07
C ASP A 144 10.09 -5.60 3.01
N VAL A 145 8.89 -5.03 2.92
CA VAL A 145 7.82 -5.52 2.04
C VAL A 145 7.54 -4.46 0.98
N ILE A 146 7.77 -4.82 -0.28
CA ILE A 146 7.39 -3.99 -1.43
C ILE A 146 6.03 -4.47 -1.92
N PRO A 147 4.94 -3.71 -1.73
CA PRO A 147 3.61 -4.14 -2.15
C PRO A 147 3.49 -4.28 -3.68
N ASN A 148 2.53 -5.08 -4.13
CA ASN A 148 2.14 -5.21 -5.54
C ASN A 148 0.70 -4.71 -5.75
N PRO A 149 0.47 -3.38 -5.73
CA PRO A 149 -0.88 -2.84 -5.89
C PRO A 149 -1.47 -3.12 -7.28
N LEU A 150 -0.64 -3.34 -8.30
CA LEU A 150 -1.06 -3.74 -9.65
C LEU A 150 -1.50 -5.21 -9.75
N ARG A 151 -1.23 -6.03 -8.72
CA ARG A 151 -1.54 -7.47 -8.67
C ARG A 151 -1.09 -8.22 -9.93
N THR A 152 0.02 -7.77 -10.54
CA THR A 152 0.56 -8.35 -11.76
C THR A 152 1.85 -9.09 -11.46
N TYR A 153 1.98 -10.31 -11.97
CA TYR A 153 3.08 -11.23 -11.69
C TYR A 153 3.63 -11.83 -12.97
N GLY A 154 4.97 -11.89 -13.08
CA GLY A 154 5.68 -12.61 -14.14
C GLY A 154 5.28 -14.07 -14.19
N HIS A 155 5.19 -14.66 -15.38
CA HIS A 155 4.87 -16.08 -15.55
C HIS A 155 5.81 -17.02 -14.76
N ALA A 156 7.08 -16.62 -14.60
CA ALA A 156 8.08 -17.33 -13.80
C ALA A 156 8.47 -16.60 -12.52
N SER A 157 7.73 -15.55 -12.13
CA SER A 157 8.02 -14.79 -10.92
C SER A 157 7.25 -15.38 -9.74
N PRO A 158 7.88 -15.54 -8.57
CA PRO A 158 7.18 -15.96 -7.37
C PRO A 158 6.09 -14.96 -6.98
N VAL A 159 5.00 -15.49 -6.43
CA VAL A 159 3.94 -14.69 -5.80
C VAL A 159 4.26 -14.60 -4.32
N TYR A 160 4.54 -13.39 -3.84
CA TYR A 160 4.73 -13.14 -2.41
C TYR A 160 3.41 -12.72 -1.79
N VAL A 161 3.02 -13.42 -0.72
CA VAL A 161 1.84 -13.11 0.10
C VAL A 161 2.29 -13.02 1.54
N TYR A 162 1.87 -11.96 2.22
CA TYR A 162 2.08 -11.78 3.65
C TYR A 162 0.73 -11.65 4.36
N PHE A 163 0.61 -12.28 5.52
CA PHE A 163 -0.51 -12.14 6.43
C PHE A 163 -0.06 -12.50 7.85
N GLU A 164 -0.81 -12.02 8.84
CA GLU A 164 -0.61 -12.32 10.24
C GLU A 164 -1.78 -13.17 10.76
N VAL A 165 -1.49 -14.06 11.69
CA VAL A 165 -2.48 -14.88 12.39
C VAL A 165 -2.53 -14.42 13.84
N TYR A 166 -3.73 -14.17 14.36
CA TYR A 166 -3.94 -13.66 15.71
C TYR A 166 -4.71 -14.66 16.56
N ASN A 167 -4.40 -14.66 17.87
CA ASN A 167 -5.04 -15.51 18.87
C ASN A 167 -4.90 -17.01 18.52
N LEU A 168 -3.76 -17.40 17.96
CA LEU A 168 -3.43 -18.80 17.70
C LEU A 168 -3.05 -19.46 19.04
N SER A 169 -3.88 -20.38 19.50
CA SER A 169 -3.60 -21.24 20.64
C SER A 169 -3.15 -22.62 20.16
N GLN A 170 -2.29 -23.26 20.94
CA GLN A 170 -1.97 -24.67 20.76
C GLN A 170 -3.24 -25.50 21.04
N ASP A 171 -3.48 -26.53 20.23
CA ASP A 171 -4.57 -27.47 20.44
C ASP A 171 -4.21 -28.47 21.55
N GLU A 172 -5.17 -28.81 22.42
CA GLU A 172 -5.01 -29.86 23.43
C GLU A 172 -5.47 -31.19 22.83
N PHE A 173 -4.53 -31.99 22.31
CA PHE A 173 -4.76 -33.38 21.92
C PHE A 173 -4.37 -34.34 23.04
#